data_AF-A0A175YBB3-F1
#
_entry.id   AF-A0A175YBB3-F1
#
_cell.length_a   1.000
_cell.length_b   1.000
_cell.length_c   1.000
_cell.angle_alpha   90.00
_cell.angle_beta   90.00
_cell.angle_gamma   90.00
#
_symmetry.space_group_name_H-M   'P 1'
#
loop_
_entity.id
_entity.type
_entity.pdbx_description
1 polymer ?
#
loop_
_entity_poly.entity_id
_entity_poly.type
_entity_poly.pdbx_seq_one_letter_code
_entity_poly.pdbx_strand_id
1 'polypeptide(L)'
;MCSNRGMETLPLDIISLFLKSALATGFDGFFNLLKAWARSQRRHLIVKLSEDLPISSLYKFGDMGSVSDISAFHQFMNVAEEMGIGDAIVYRSCLNLFSGSGSTEASFAALADLGGRGLFLAKVANWIQKNLYRRHTSVTALHGLVDIHRDPYYCHRIVRALASIKVIYSSVESSKLVHVVEMKTCCPIHSNDGDDLFIIDCIEAELCIFCELACMLNSFVRSGWGT
;
A
#
# COMPACT_ATOMS: atom_id res chain seq x y z
N MET A 1 40.14 -22.03 2.06
CA MET A 1 39.27 -20.92 1.59
C MET A 1 38.03 -21.52 0.96
N CYS A 2 36.93 -21.66 1.70
CA CYS A 2 35.67 -22.17 1.18
C CYS A 2 34.93 -21.00 0.55
N SER A 3 34.77 -21.02 -0.78
CA SER A 3 34.03 -19.97 -1.48
C SER A 3 32.57 -19.97 -1.04
N ASN A 4 32.05 -18.80 -0.69
CA ASN A 4 30.66 -18.52 -0.32
C ASN A 4 29.69 -18.65 -1.53
N ARG A 5 29.86 -19.65 -2.40
CA ARG A 5 29.16 -19.85 -3.69
C ARG A 5 27.70 -20.34 -3.55
N GLY A 6 27.14 -20.36 -2.35
CA GLY A 6 25.88 -21.04 -2.07
C GLY A 6 24.63 -20.27 -2.49
N MET A 7 24.52 -18.99 -2.14
CA MET A 7 23.28 -18.21 -2.35
C MET A 7 23.24 -17.45 -3.67
N GLU A 8 24.39 -17.07 -4.22
CA GLU A 8 24.49 -16.17 -5.38
C GLU A 8 24.02 -16.83 -6.68
N THR A 9 24.03 -18.16 -6.72
CA THR A 9 23.66 -18.99 -7.87
C THR A 9 22.26 -19.59 -7.75
N LEU A 10 21.56 -19.31 -6.65
CA LEU A 10 20.23 -19.86 -6.43
C LEU A 10 19.22 -19.29 -7.44
N PRO A 11 18.35 -20.13 -8.00
CA PRO A 11 17.19 -19.69 -8.76
C PRO A 11 16.28 -18.73 -7.98
N LEU A 12 15.58 -17.84 -8.70
CA LEU A 12 14.72 -16.81 -8.09
C LEU A 12 13.57 -17.38 -7.26
N ASP A 13 13.01 -18.50 -7.67
CA ASP A 13 11.97 -19.23 -6.94
C ASP A 13 12.49 -19.77 -5.60
N ILE A 14 13.71 -20.30 -5.59
CA ILE A 14 14.34 -20.83 -4.38
C ILE A 14 14.68 -19.68 -3.40
N ILE A 15 15.24 -18.57 -3.88
CA ILE A 15 15.49 -17.42 -2.99
C ILE A 15 14.19 -16.81 -2.48
N SER A 16 13.13 -16.76 -3.29
CA SER A 16 11.79 -16.31 -2.87
C SER A 16 11.24 -17.18 -1.73
N LEU A 17 11.42 -18.51 -1.80
CA LEU A 17 11.04 -19.42 -0.72
C LEU A 17 11.83 -19.17 0.57
N PHE A 18 13.16 -19.00 0.48
CA PHE A 18 13.98 -18.69 1.64
C PHE A 18 13.59 -17.36 2.29
N LEU A 19 13.31 -16.34 1.48
CA LEU A 19 12.86 -15.03 1.96
C LEU A 19 11.49 -15.11 2.63
N LYS A 20 10.53 -15.87 2.07
CA LYS A 20 9.24 -16.13 2.72
C LYS A 20 9.40 -16.86 4.05
N SER A 21 10.31 -17.83 4.12
CA SER A 21 10.63 -18.53 5.36
C SER A 21 11.27 -17.59 6.40
N ALA A 22 12.18 -16.70 5.97
CA ALA A 22 12.79 -15.72 6.85
C ALA A 22 11.75 -14.71 7.38
N LEU A 23 10.81 -14.26 6.54
CA LEU A 23 9.70 -13.40 6.96
C LEU A 23 8.85 -14.01 8.08
N ALA A 24 8.70 -15.34 8.12
CA ALA A 24 7.98 -16.01 9.20
C ALA A 24 8.68 -15.90 10.56
N THR A 25 9.99 -15.63 10.57
CA THR A 25 10.79 -15.43 11.78
C THR A 25 10.97 -13.96 12.17
N GLY A 26 10.71 -13.03 11.25
CA GLY A 26 10.87 -11.59 11.45
C GLY A 26 11.29 -10.88 10.16
N PHE A 27 11.07 -9.56 10.11
CA PHE A 27 11.45 -8.75 8.96
C PHE A 27 12.96 -8.51 8.91
N ASP A 28 13.64 -8.35 10.05
CA ASP A 28 15.07 -8.12 10.09
C ASP A 28 15.85 -9.30 9.47
N GLY A 29 15.45 -10.53 9.80
CA GLY A 29 16.01 -11.75 9.19
C GLY A 29 15.80 -11.79 7.67
N PHE A 30 14.59 -11.45 7.21
CA PHE A 30 14.29 -11.31 5.79
C PHE A 30 15.18 -10.26 5.11
N PHE A 31 15.30 -9.07 5.70
CA PHE A 31 16.05 -7.97 5.10
C PHE A 31 17.54 -8.27 5.03
N ASN A 32 18.11 -8.86 6.09
CA ASN A 32 19.51 -9.26 6.11
C ASN A 32 19.81 -10.34 5.06
N LEU A 33 18.91 -11.31 4.90
CA LEU A 33 19.03 -12.34 3.86
C LEU A 33 18.94 -11.72 2.46
N LEU A 34 17.95 -10.86 2.23
CA LEU A 34 17.77 -10.15 0.96
C LEU A 34 19.00 -9.31 0.62
N LYS A 35 19.53 -8.56 1.60
CA LYS A 35 20.73 -7.73 1.45
C LYS A 35 21.96 -8.58 1.13
N ALA A 36 22.13 -9.71 1.80
CA ALA A 36 23.23 -10.63 1.55
C ALA A 36 23.17 -11.20 0.12
N TRP A 37 21.99 -11.63 -0.32
CA TRP A 37 21.76 -12.10 -1.68
C TRP A 37 21.95 -10.99 -2.70
N ALA A 38 21.30 -9.83 -2.54
CA ALA A 38 21.29 -8.73 -3.50
C ALA A 38 22.70 -8.17 -3.82
N ARG A 39 23.65 -8.27 -2.89
CA ARG A 39 25.05 -7.83 -3.09
C ARG A 39 25.75 -8.51 -4.28
N SER A 40 25.36 -9.72 -4.63
CA SER A 40 25.94 -10.50 -5.73
C SER A 40 25.05 -10.55 -6.97
N GLN A 41 23.93 -9.82 -6.98
CA GLN A 41 22.93 -9.91 -8.05
C GLN A 41 22.90 -8.66 -8.93
N ARG A 42 22.44 -8.85 -10.16
CA ARG A 42 22.13 -7.75 -11.07
C ARG A 42 20.82 -7.09 -10.66
N ARG A 43 20.73 -5.77 -10.82
CA ARG A 43 19.54 -4.96 -10.48
C ARG A 43 18.22 -5.55 -11.00
N HIS A 44 18.19 -6.05 -12.23
CA HIS A 44 16.96 -6.61 -12.82
C HIS A 44 16.46 -7.86 -12.09
N LEU A 45 17.34 -8.66 -11.48
CA LEU A 45 16.94 -9.84 -10.69
C LEU A 45 16.32 -9.42 -9.35
N ILE A 46 16.88 -8.38 -8.74
CA ILE A 46 16.34 -7.80 -7.50
C ILE A 46 14.95 -7.21 -7.76
N VAL A 47 14.79 -6.50 -8.88
CA VAL A 47 13.48 -5.96 -9.30
C VAL A 47 12.50 -7.10 -9.60
N LYS A 48 12.91 -8.12 -10.35
CA LYS A 48 12.04 -9.27 -10.65
C LYS A 48 11.58 -10.01 -9.38
N LEU A 49 12.45 -10.15 -8.38
CA LEU A 49 12.08 -10.74 -7.09
C LEU A 49 10.99 -9.93 -6.37
N SER A 50 10.95 -8.61 -6.55
CA SER A 50 9.89 -7.77 -5.98
C SER A 50 8.52 -7.94 -6.69
N GLU A 51 8.49 -8.55 -7.88
CA GLU A 51 7.25 -8.96 -8.55
C GLU A 51 6.67 -10.23 -7.90
N ASP A 52 7.54 -11.18 -7.52
CA ASP A 52 7.15 -12.44 -6.85
C ASP A 52 6.73 -12.24 -5.38
N LEU A 53 7.23 -11.16 -4.78
CA LEU A 53 6.98 -10.80 -3.39
C LEU A 53 6.54 -9.33 -3.33
N PRO A 54 5.26 -9.05 -3.62
CA PRO A 54 4.77 -7.68 -3.76
C PRO A 54 5.00 -6.92 -2.46
N ILE A 55 5.73 -5.81 -2.53
CA ILE A 55 6.14 -5.00 -1.37
C ILE A 55 4.92 -4.52 -0.58
N SER A 56 3.80 -4.25 -1.25
CA SER A 56 2.51 -3.92 -0.62
C SER A 56 1.99 -4.97 0.38
N SER A 57 2.41 -6.23 0.29
CA SER A 57 2.09 -7.26 1.30
C SER A 57 2.94 -7.16 2.58
N LEU A 58 4.02 -6.37 2.53
CA LEU A 58 4.98 -6.18 3.62
C LEU A 58 4.72 -4.92 4.44
N TYR A 59 3.81 -4.03 4.02
CA TYR A 59 3.56 -2.75 4.71
C TYR A 59 3.26 -2.88 6.19
N LYS A 60 2.71 -4.02 6.59
CA LYS A 60 2.37 -4.36 7.97
C LYS A 60 3.59 -4.38 8.92
N PHE A 61 4.80 -4.52 8.38
CA PHE A 61 6.04 -4.46 9.16
C PHE A 61 6.50 -3.01 9.45
N GLY A 62 5.78 -2.01 8.95
CA GLY A 62 5.99 -0.61 9.32
C GLY A 62 5.66 -0.30 10.79
N ASP A 63 4.82 -1.13 11.42
CA ASP A 63 4.40 -0.96 12.81
C ASP A 63 4.29 -2.27 13.61
N MET A 64 4.45 -3.44 12.97
CA MET A 64 4.46 -4.73 13.66
C MET A 64 5.84 -5.37 13.74
N GLY A 65 6.10 -6.03 14.86
CA GLY A 65 7.32 -6.78 15.13
C GLY A 65 8.18 -6.15 16.22
N SER A 66 9.44 -6.58 16.28
CA SER A 66 10.43 -5.97 17.18
C SER A 66 10.89 -4.60 16.66
N VAL A 67 11.58 -3.83 17.51
CA VAL A 67 12.22 -2.57 17.10
C VAL A 67 13.22 -2.81 15.95
N SER A 68 13.89 -3.96 15.93
CA SER A 68 14.79 -4.34 14.83
C SER A 68 14.03 -4.52 13.52
N ASP A 69 12.88 -5.22 13.57
CA ASP A 69 12.04 -5.46 12.40
C ASP A 69 11.55 -4.16 11.77
N ILE A 70 11.01 -3.26 12.61
CA ILE A 70 10.50 -1.96 12.16
C ILE A 70 11.63 -1.13 11.54
N SER A 71 12.81 -1.08 12.19
CA SER A 71 13.97 -0.37 11.65
C SER A 71 14.45 -0.94 10.32
N ALA A 72 14.56 -2.27 10.22
CA ALA A 72 14.93 -2.98 9.00
C ALA A 72 13.91 -2.73 7.87
N PHE A 73 12.61 -2.70 8.19
CA PHE A 73 11.56 -2.37 7.25
C PHE A 73 11.69 -0.95 6.72
N HIS A 74 11.88 0.05 7.57
CA HIS A 74 12.07 1.43 7.09
C HIS A 74 13.32 1.59 6.23
N GLN A 75 14.42 0.90 6.57
CA GLN A 75 15.62 0.87 5.75
C GLN A 75 15.36 0.22 4.38
N PHE A 76 14.67 -0.92 4.37
CA PHE A 76 14.26 -1.60 3.15
C PHE A 76 13.42 -0.69 2.24
N MET A 77 12.43 0.00 2.81
CA MET A 77 11.56 0.90 2.05
C MET A 77 12.31 2.09 1.47
N ASN A 78 13.28 2.67 2.19
CA ASN A 78 14.13 3.74 1.67
C ASN A 78 14.94 3.27 0.45
N VAL A 79 15.59 2.11 0.55
CA VAL A 79 16.37 1.55 -0.56
C VAL A 79 15.46 1.23 -1.76
N ALA A 80 14.29 0.64 -1.52
CA ALA A 80 13.33 0.32 -2.57
C ALA A 80 12.80 1.58 -3.28
N GLU A 81 12.56 2.66 -2.53
CA GLU A 81 12.17 3.97 -3.06
C GLU A 81 13.28 4.58 -3.92
N GLU A 82 14.54 4.60 -3.44
CA GLU A 82 15.71 5.05 -4.20
C GLU A 82 15.93 4.23 -5.50
N MET A 83 15.57 2.95 -5.47
CA MET A 83 15.59 2.08 -6.64
C MET A 83 14.45 2.33 -7.64
N GLY A 84 13.49 3.18 -7.29
CA GLY A 84 12.33 3.52 -8.12
C GLY A 84 11.21 2.47 -8.08
N ILE A 85 11.16 1.63 -7.05
CA ILE A 85 10.12 0.60 -6.92
C ILE A 85 8.78 1.27 -6.55
N GLY A 86 7.78 1.06 -7.40
CA GLY A 86 6.50 1.75 -7.33
C GLY A 86 5.77 1.59 -5.99
N ASP A 87 5.66 0.37 -5.47
CA ASP A 87 5.04 0.11 -4.16
C ASP A 87 5.75 0.89 -3.03
N ALA A 88 7.08 0.93 -3.02
CA ALA A 88 7.81 1.68 -1.99
C ALA A 88 7.53 3.19 -2.03
N ILE A 89 7.45 3.76 -3.23
CA ILE A 89 7.07 5.16 -3.42
C ILE A 89 5.62 5.40 -2.97
N VAL A 90 4.69 4.47 -3.26
CA VAL A 90 3.31 4.57 -2.77
C VAL A 90 3.28 4.56 -1.25
N TYR A 91 4.01 3.66 -0.61
CA TYR A 91 4.11 3.59 0.85
C TYR A 91 4.57 4.91 1.44
N ARG A 92 5.71 5.44 0.96
CA ARG A 92 6.28 6.69 1.47
C ARG A 92 5.34 7.86 1.26
N SER A 93 4.76 7.97 0.07
CA SER A 93 3.83 9.06 -0.27
C SER A 93 2.57 9.00 0.61
N CYS A 94 1.99 7.82 0.81
CA CYS A 94 0.84 7.65 1.70
C CYS A 94 1.19 7.95 3.16
N LEU A 95 2.34 7.47 3.64
CA LEU A 95 2.81 7.72 5.00
C LEU A 95 3.01 9.22 5.25
N ASN A 96 3.68 9.91 4.33
CA ASN A 96 3.91 11.35 4.38
C ASN A 96 2.58 12.12 4.42
N LEU A 97 1.66 11.77 3.52
CA LEU A 97 0.33 12.38 3.48
C LEU A 97 -0.43 12.09 4.77
N PHE A 98 -0.57 10.85 5.23
CA PHE A 98 -1.34 10.56 6.44
C PHE A 98 -0.75 11.17 7.72
N SER A 99 0.58 11.26 7.82
CA SER A 99 1.27 11.84 8.98
C SER A 99 1.42 13.37 8.91
N GLY A 100 1.02 14.01 7.81
CA GLY A 100 1.24 15.44 7.60
C GLY A 100 2.73 15.82 7.51
N SER A 101 3.59 14.88 7.14
CA SER A 101 5.04 15.09 7.06
C SER A 101 5.53 15.23 5.61
N GLY A 102 6.63 15.98 5.43
CA GLY A 102 7.23 16.19 4.12
C GLY A 102 6.41 17.09 3.18
N SER A 103 6.66 17.00 1.87
CA SER A 103 5.94 17.78 0.86
C SER A 103 4.68 17.03 0.40
N THR A 104 3.52 17.62 0.71
CA THR A 104 2.21 17.12 0.28
C THR A 104 2.10 17.11 -1.25
N GLU A 105 2.54 18.18 -1.91
CA GLU A 105 2.54 18.33 -3.36
C GLU A 105 3.42 17.28 -4.04
N ALA A 106 4.63 17.04 -3.52
CA ALA A 106 5.53 16.03 -4.07
C ALA A 106 4.92 14.62 -3.94
N SER A 107 4.28 14.32 -2.79
CA SER A 107 3.62 13.03 -2.56
C SER A 107 2.44 12.81 -3.53
N PHE A 108 1.60 13.83 -3.75
CA PHE A 108 0.55 13.75 -4.77
C PHE A 108 1.10 13.62 -6.20
N ALA A 109 2.18 14.33 -6.52
CA ALA A 109 2.82 14.25 -7.83
C ALA A 109 3.40 12.86 -8.10
N ALA A 110 4.08 12.26 -7.12
CA ALA A 110 4.62 10.91 -7.22
C ALA A 110 3.53 9.85 -7.43
N LEU A 111 2.42 9.95 -6.67
CA LEU A 111 1.27 9.05 -6.85
C LEU A 111 0.58 9.24 -8.20
N ALA A 112 0.46 10.49 -8.68
CA ALA A 112 -0.12 10.78 -9.98
C ALA A 112 0.74 10.24 -11.14
N ASP A 113 2.06 10.42 -11.06
CA ASP A 113 3.01 9.91 -12.05
C ASP A 113 2.99 8.37 -12.11
N LEU A 114 3.06 7.69 -10.97
CA LEU A 114 2.96 6.23 -10.91
C LEU A 114 1.60 5.72 -11.43
N GLY A 115 0.51 6.40 -11.07
CA GLY A 115 -0.82 6.09 -11.57
C GLY A 115 -0.93 6.24 -13.08
N GLY A 116 -0.33 7.31 -13.64
CA GLY A 116 -0.24 7.56 -15.09
C GLY A 116 0.59 6.50 -15.82
N ARG A 117 1.59 5.93 -15.16
CA ARG A 117 2.36 4.76 -15.64
C ARG A 117 1.62 3.42 -15.50
N GLY A 118 0.40 3.43 -14.99
CA GLY A 118 -0.46 2.23 -14.89
C GLY A 118 -0.36 1.47 -13.57
N LEU A 119 0.37 1.98 -12.56
CA LEU A 119 0.42 1.33 -11.25
C LEU A 119 -0.92 1.51 -10.51
N PHE A 120 -1.74 0.47 -10.50
CA PHE A 120 -3.09 0.50 -9.94
C PHE A 120 -3.13 0.91 -8.46
N LEU A 121 -2.20 0.40 -7.64
CA LEU A 121 -2.11 0.77 -6.23
C LEU A 121 -1.90 2.29 -6.06
N ALA A 122 -1.09 2.91 -6.92
CA ALA A 122 -0.88 4.36 -6.91
C ALA A 122 -2.13 5.14 -7.36
N LYS A 123 -2.88 4.64 -8.36
CA LYS A 123 -4.17 5.25 -8.76
C LYS A 123 -5.13 5.30 -7.58
N VAL A 124 -5.33 4.17 -6.91
CA VAL A 124 -6.21 4.02 -5.74
C VAL A 124 -5.73 4.92 -4.59
N ALA A 125 -4.44 4.86 -4.25
CA ALA A 125 -3.85 5.72 -3.23
C ALA A 125 -4.06 7.22 -3.52
N ASN A 126 -3.78 7.67 -4.75
CA ASN A 126 -3.97 9.06 -5.15
C ASN A 126 -5.44 9.50 -4.99
N TRP A 127 -6.37 8.67 -5.46
CA TRP A 127 -7.80 8.97 -5.37
C TRP A 127 -8.28 9.07 -3.93
N ILE A 128 -7.94 8.10 -3.07
CA ILE A 128 -8.31 8.11 -1.65
C ILE A 128 -7.74 9.36 -0.98
N GLN A 129 -6.45 9.61 -1.12
CA GLN A 129 -5.78 10.74 -0.48
C GLN A 129 -6.40 12.07 -0.93
N LYS A 130 -6.70 12.25 -2.22
CA LYS A 130 -7.39 13.45 -2.71
C LYS A 130 -8.76 13.63 -2.08
N ASN A 131 -9.50 12.55 -1.83
CA ASN A 131 -10.78 12.63 -1.15
C ASN A 131 -10.63 13.03 0.32
N LEU A 132 -9.75 12.38 1.06
CA LEU A 132 -9.50 12.67 2.48
C LEU A 132 -8.97 14.11 2.68
N TYR A 133 -8.15 14.62 1.75
CA TYR A 133 -7.62 15.99 1.77
C TYR A 133 -8.52 17.05 1.12
N ARG A 134 -9.81 16.75 0.90
CA ARG A 134 -10.79 17.66 0.28
C ARG A 134 -10.38 18.21 -1.10
N ARG A 135 -9.51 17.50 -1.83
CA ARG A 135 -9.12 17.75 -3.23
C ARG A 135 -9.98 16.94 -4.22
N HIS A 136 -11.11 16.39 -3.77
CA HIS A 136 -12.02 15.52 -4.53
C HIS A 136 -12.74 16.23 -5.69
N THR A 137 -12.94 17.54 -5.60
CA THR A 137 -13.58 18.33 -6.66
C THR A 137 -12.67 18.60 -7.87
N SER A 138 -11.40 18.16 -7.81
CA SER A 138 -10.50 18.29 -8.95
C SER A 138 -10.89 17.34 -10.07
N VAL A 139 -10.88 17.82 -11.32
CA VAL A 139 -11.07 16.99 -12.53
C VAL A 139 -10.14 15.77 -12.52
N THR A 140 -8.93 15.94 -11.99
CA THR A 140 -7.94 14.85 -11.87
C THR A 140 -8.37 13.73 -10.91
N ALA A 141 -9.15 14.03 -9.86
CA ALA A 141 -9.68 13.01 -8.97
C ALA A 141 -10.78 12.20 -9.66
N LEU A 142 -11.68 12.86 -10.42
CA LEU A 142 -12.72 12.20 -11.20
C LEU A 142 -12.13 11.32 -12.32
N HIS A 143 -11.14 11.82 -13.07
CA HIS A 143 -10.44 11.00 -14.06
C HIS A 143 -9.75 9.79 -13.42
N GLY A 144 -9.08 9.98 -12.29
CA GLY A 144 -8.48 8.88 -11.54
C GLY A 144 -9.50 7.81 -11.14
N LEU A 145 -10.71 8.21 -10.73
CA LEU A 145 -11.77 7.26 -10.41
C LEU A 145 -12.23 6.45 -11.62
N VAL A 146 -12.49 7.13 -12.74
CA VAL A 146 -12.87 6.48 -14.00
C VAL A 146 -11.78 5.49 -14.45
N ASP A 147 -10.51 5.88 -14.33
CA ASP A 147 -9.37 5.03 -14.69
C ASP A 147 -9.20 3.81 -13.77
N ILE A 148 -9.65 3.89 -12.51
CA ILE A 148 -9.67 2.76 -11.58
C ILE A 148 -10.77 1.77 -12.00
N HIS A 149 -12.00 2.24 -12.23
CA HIS A 149 -13.13 1.38 -12.60
C HIS A 149 -12.99 0.78 -14.00
N ARG A 150 -12.27 1.44 -14.91
CA ARG A 150 -11.96 0.90 -16.24
C ARG A 150 -10.85 -0.13 -16.25
N ASP A 151 -10.17 -0.39 -15.12
CA ASP A 151 -9.16 -1.45 -15.07
C ASP A 151 -9.85 -2.82 -15.29
N PRO A 152 -9.39 -3.62 -16.26
CA PRO A 152 -10.03 -4.90 -16.60
C PRO A 152 -9.98 -5.91 -15.45
N TYR A 153 -9.16 -5.67 -14.43
CA TYR A 153 -9.04 -6.49 -13.23
C TYR A 153 -9.48 -5.75 -11.96
N TYR A 154 -10.29 -4.69 -12.09
CA TYR A 154 -10.77 -3.87 -10.97
C TYR A 154 -11.24 -4.72 -9.78
N CYS A 155 -12.18 -5.63 -10.00
CA CYS A 155 -12.80 -6.45 -8.94
C CYS A 155 -11.76 -7.29 -8.17
N HIS A 156 -10.69 -7.74 -8.82
CA HIS A 156 -9.65 -8.56 -8.20
C HIS A 156 -8.59 -7.73 -7.45
N ARG A 157 -8.45 -6.45 -7.78
CA ARG A 157 -7.33 -5.61 -7.32
C ARG A 157 -7.73 -4.58 -6.26
N ILE A 158 -8.96 -4.06 -6.34
CA ILE A 158 -9.38 -2.92 -5.51
C ILE A 158 -9.37 -3.23 -4.02
N VAL A 159 -9.88 -4.41 -3.61
CA VAL A 159 -9.90 -4.85 -2.20
C VAL A 159 -8.48 -4.92 -1.64
N ARG A 160 -7.55 -5.55 -2.37
CA ARG A 160 -6.15 -5.68 -1.95
C ARG A 160 -5.47 -4.31 -1.87
N ALA A 161 -5.72 -3.44 -2.85
CA ALA A 161 -5.16 -2.09 -2.84
C ALA A 161 -5.64 -1.28 -1.64
N LEU A 162 -6.93 -1.32 -1.35
CA LEU A 162 -7.53 -0.66 -0.19
C LEU A 162 -6.97 -1.21 1.12
N ALA A 163 -6.86 -2.54 1.25
CA ALA A 163 -6.26 -3.19 2.42
C ALA A 163 -4.81 -2.73 2.65
N SER A 164 -3.98 -2.69 1.59
CA SER A 164 -2.60 -2.21 1.70
C SER A 164 -2.53 -0.74 2.13
N ILE A 165 -3.36 0.14 1.59
CA ILE A 165 -3.36 1.56 1.98
C ILE A 165 -3.89 1.73 3.42
N LYS A 166 -4.88 0.92 3.82
CA LYS A 166 -5.41 0.90 5.19
C LYS A 166 -4.37 0.51 6.23
N VAL A 167 -3.49 -0.45 5.91
CA VAL A 167 -2.36 -0.80 6.79
C VAL A 167 -1.47 0.41 7.08
N ILE A 168 -1.16 1.24 6.07
CA ILE A 168 -0.37 2.47 6.26
C ILE A 168 -1.17 3.49 7.09
N TYR A 169 -2.47 3.64 6.82
CA TYR A 169 -3.31 4.56 7.57
C TYR A 169 -3.35 4.21 9.07
N SER A 170 -3.59 2.94 9.39
CA SER A 170 -3.69 2.45 10.77
C SER A 170 -2.38 2.62 11.56
N SER A 171 -1.21 2.50 10.90
CA SER A 171 0.09 2.69 11.56
C SER A 171 0.33 4.15 11.96
N VAL A 172 -0.22 5.12 11.23
CA VAL A 172 -0.15 6.54 11.59
C VAL A 172 -1.23 6.90 12.62
N GLU A 173 -2.41 6.31 12.50
CA GLU A 173 -3.54 6.56 13.41
C GLU A 173 -3.19 6.22 14.87
N SER A 174 -2.52 5.09 15.09
CA SER A 174 -2.03 4.66 16.40
C SER A 174 -1.05 5.67 17.03
N SER A 175 -0.35 6.43 16.19
CA SER A 175 0.62 7.46 16.59
C SER A 175 -0.01 8.83 16.89
N LYS A 176 -1.33 8.99 16.79
CA LYS A 176 -2.09 10.25 17.02
C LYS A 176 -1.70 11.45 16.13
N LEU A 177 -1.06 11.20 14.99
CA LEU A 177 -0.54 12.24 14.08
C LEU A 177 -1.46 12.55 12.88
N VAL A 178 -2.73 12.14 12.91
CA VAL A 178 -3.60 12.10 11.70
C VAL A 178 -4.61 13.24 11.64
N HIS A 179 -4.75 13.86 10.46
CA HIS A 179 -5.96 14.58 10.07
C HIS A 179 -7.10 13.58 9.86
N VAL A 180 -8.01 13.50 10.83
CA VAL A 180 -9.06 12.48 10.89
C VAL A 180 -10.19 12.80 9.91
N VAL A 181 -10.66 11.78 9.17
CA VAL A 181 -11.95 11.84 8.49
C VAL A 181 -13.02 11.36 9.47
N GLU A 182 -13.75 12.32 10.03
CA GLU A 182 -14.64 12.13 11.18
C GLU A 182 -16.03 11.58 10.81
N MET A 183 -16.42 11.62 9.53
CA MET A 183 -17.79 11.26 9.11
C MET A 183 -17.82 10.10 8.12
N LYS A 184 -18.67 9.10 8.43
CA LYS A 184 -19.06 8.06 7.48
C LYS A 184 -19.73 8.71 6.25
N THR A 185 -19.30 8.31 5.07
CA THR A 185 -19.91 8.67 3.79
C THR A 185 -21.05 7.72 3.51
N CYS A 186 -22.21 8.23 3.10
CA CYS A 186 -23.38 7.43 2.72
C CYS A 186 -23.61 7.47 1.21
N CYS A 187 -24.24 6.43 0.67
CA CYS A 187 -24.74 6.46 -0.68
C CYS A 187 -25.94 7.43 -0.76
N PRO A 188 -26.00 8.36 -1.72
CA PRO A 188 -27.13 9.28 -1.86
C PRO A 188 -28.37 8.61 -2.47
N ILE A 189 -28.23 7.39 -3.02
CA ILE A 189 -29.33 6.66 -3.69
C ILE A 189 -29.91 5.58 -2.76
N HIS A 190 -29.06 4.91 -1.99
CA HIS A 190 -29.46 3.82 -1.11
C HIS A 190 -29.26 4.23 0.35
N SER A 191 -30.33 4.19 1.14
CA SER A 191 -30.28 4.36 2.60
C SER A 191 -29.73 3.07 3.24
N ASN A 192 -28.45 2.80 3.03
CA ASN A 192 -27.76 1.84 3.87
C ASN A 192 -27.44 2.56 5.18
N ASP A 193 -28.44 2.62 6.04
CA ASP A 193 -28.32 3.12 7.40
C ASP A 193 -27.33 2.24 8.16
N GLY A 194 -26.08 2.70 8.27
CA GLY A 194 -25.19 2.34 9.36
C GLY A 194 -24.48 0.99 9.30
N ASP A 195 -24.94 0.02 8.51
CA ASP A 195 -24.29 -1.29 8.48
C ASP A 195 -22.91 -1.20 7.81
N ASP A 196 -21.90 -1.74 8.50
CA ASP A 196 -20.51 -1.87 8.03
C ASP A 196 -20.47 -2.87 6.86
N LEU A 197 -20.97 -2.45 5.70
CA LEU A 197 -20.78 -3.21 4.47
C LEU A 197 -19.28 -3.20 4.16
N PHE A 198 -18.67 -4.37 4.25
CA PHE A 198 -17.29 -4.54 3.82
C PHE A 198 -17.22 -4.31 2.31
N ILE A 199 -16.14 -3.69 1.83
CA ILE A 199 -15.95 -3.42 0.39
C ILE A 199 -16.11 -4.70 -0.46
N ILE A 200 -15.71 -5.86 0.09
CA ILE A 200 -15.86 -7.16 -0.56
C ILE A 200 -17.34 -7.45 -0.82
N ASP A 201 -18.19 -7.31 0.19
CA ASP A 201 -19.63 -7.49 0.08
C ASP A 201 -20.25 -6.47 -0.89
N CYS A 202 -19.75 -5.22 -0.90
CA CYS A 202 -20.23 -4.19 -1.83
C CYS A 202 -19.94 -4.53 -3.29
N ILE A 203 -18.75 -5.07 -3.58
CA ILE A 203 -18.31 -5.45 -4.92
C ILE A 203 -18.98 -6.73 -5.38
N GLU A 204 -19.11 -7.72 -4.50
CA GLU A 204 -19.75 -9.00 -4.80
C GLU A 204 -21.27 -8.88 -4.96
N ALA A 205 -21.91 -7.90 -4.29
CA ALA A 205 -23.34 -7.65 -4.38
C ALA A 205 -23.77 -6.74 -5.55
N GLU A 206 -22.85 -6.35 -6.45
CA GLU A 206 -23.12 -5.46 -7.60
C GLU A 206 -23.86 -4.17 -7.21
N LEU A 207 -23.51 -3.59 -6.05
CA LEU A 207 -24.13 -2.35 -5.59
C LEU A 207 -23.81 -1.18 -6.55
N CYS A 208 -24.60 -0.11 -6.49
CA CYS A 208 -24.33 1.05 -7.34
C CYS A 208 -22.96 1.68 -7.01
N ILE A 209 -22.37 2.37 -7.99
CA ILE A 209 -21.05 3.01 -7.85
C ILE A 209 -20.94 3.89 -6.58
N PHE A 210 -22.01 4.59 -6.19
CA PHE A 210 -21.96 5.41 -4.98
C PHE A 210 -21.88 4.60 -3.68
N CYS A 211 -22.44 3.39 -3.64
CA CYS A 211 -22.25 2.47 -2.51
C CYS A 211 -20.79 2.02 -2.45
N GLU A 212 -20.21 1.61 -3.59
CA GLU A 212 -18.79 1.23 -3.64
C GLU A 212 -17.88 2.36 -3.15
N LEU A 213 -18.06 3.58 -3.67
CA LEU A 213 -17.29 4.75 -3.24
C LEU A 213 -17.40 5.02 -1.74
N ALA A 214 -18.62 4.92 -1.19
CA ALA A 214 -18.85 5.03 0.23
C ALA A 214 -18.10 3.94 1.01
N CYS A 215 -18.17 2.66 0.58
CA CYS A 215 -17.44 1.55 1.20
C CYS A 215 -15.91 1.78 1.17
N MET A 216 -15.38 2.26 0.04
CA MET A 216 -13.94 2.54 -0.11
C MET A 216 -13.47 3.65 0.83
N LEU A 217 -14.22 4.75 0.95
CA LEU A 217 -13.89 5.87 1.83
C LEU A 217 -14.08 5.52 3.30
N ASN A 218 -15.16 4.82 3.64
CA ASN A 218 -15.49 4.41 5.01
C ASN A 218 -14.45 3.46 5.61
N SER A 219 -13.65 2.79 4.78
CA SER A 219 -12.53 1.99 5.26
C SER A 219 -11.45 2.79 6.02
N PHE A 220 -11.45 4.11 5.88
CA PHE A 220 -10.53 5.05 6.51
C PHE A 220 -11.24 5.97 7.53
N VAL A 221 -12.53 5.76 7.77
CA VAL A 221 -13.24 6.45 8.85
C VAL A 221 -12.85 5.77 10.16
N ARG A 222 -12.56 6.58 11.18
CA ARG A 222 -12.30 6.08 12.52
C ARG A 222 -13.47 5.22 12.97
N SER A 223 -13.21 3.96 13.30
CA SER A 223 -14.13 3.22 14.16
C SER A 223 -14.11 3.93 15.50
N GLY A 224 -15.09 4.79 15.73
CA GLY A 224 -15.32 5.38 17.05
C GLY A 224 -15.40 4.21 18.02
N TRP A 225 -14.40 4.09 18.89
CA TRP A 225 -14.61 3.36 20.13
C TRP A 225 -15.71 4.16 20.84
N GLY A 226 -16.92 3.60 20.83
CA GLY A 226 -17.94 3.99 21.77
C GLY A 226 -17.38 3.77 23.16
N THR A 227 -17.52 4.82 23.99
CA THR A 227 -17.33 4.86 25.45
C THR A 227 -15.96 4.55 26.00
#